data_AF-A0A2A9DZJ8-F1
#
_entry.id   AF-A0A2A9DZJ8-F1
#
_cell.length_a   1.000
_cell.length_b   1.000
_cell.length_c   1.000
_cell.angle_alpha   90.00
_cell.angle_beta   90.00
_cell.angle_gamma   90.00
#
_symmetry.space_group_name_H-M   'P 1'
#
loop_
_entity.id
_entity.type
_entity.pdbx_description
1 polymer ?
#
loop_
_entity_poly.entity_id
_entity_poly.type
_entity_poly.pdbx_seq_one_letter_code
_entity_poly.pdbx_strand_id
1 'polypeptide(L)'
;MSADQPRSEPTPWIDAWSAALDGFEMSLAEAEDLVSTGHLIDSAFESANLAWSPPTDLGPLPPALKDRATAILDRQLEMASRLAEAARSARQHLTVVDNLRDRRPSVPVYIDLVG
;
A
#
# COMPACT_ATOMS: atom_id res chain seq x y z
N MET A 1 12.97 47.65 1.22
CA MET A 1 13.16 46.25 1.66
C MET A 1 12.34 46.02 2.92
N SER A 2 11.08 45.60 2.76
CA SER A 2 10.33 44.90 3.81
C SER A 2 9.52 43.85 3.07
N ALA A 3 9.90 42.59 3.24
CA ALA A 3 9.09 41.47 2.81
C ALA A 3 7.88 41.42 3.76
N ASP A 4 6.72 41.80 3.25
CA ASP A 4 5.44 41.50 3.88
C ASP A 4 5.23 40.00 3.71
N GLN A 5 5.65 39.24 4.72
CA GLN A 5 5.47 37.79 4.74
C GLN A 5 4.02 37.56 5.19
N PRO A 6 3.14 36.97 4.34
CA PRO A 6 1.74 36.81 4.69
C PRO A 6 1.67 35.95 5.94
N ARG A 7 1.22 36.55 7.05
CA ARG A 7 0.84 35.81 8.26
C ARG A 7 -0.18 34.77 7.82
N SER A 8 0.23 33.50 7.83
CA SER A 8 -0.66 32.38 7.58
C SER A 8 -1.72 32.44 8.68
N GLU A 9 -2.94 32.88 8.35
CA GLU A 9 -4.02 32.91 9.34
C GLU A 9 -4.29 31.48 9.81
N PRO A 10 -4.38 31.24 11.14
CA PRO A 10 -4.72 29.92 11.67
C PRO A 10 -6.10 29.57 11.17
N THR A 11 -6.14 28.65 10.21
CA THR A 11 -7.37 28.30 9.53
C THR A 11 -8.11 27.30 10.39
N PRO A 12 -9.42 27.48 10.68
CA PRO A 12 -10.14 26.67 11.67
C PRO A 12 -10.18 25.17 11.37
N TRP A 13 -9.81 24.77 10.15
CA TRP A 13 -9.74 23.38 9.71
C TRP A 13 -8.31 22.80 9.72
N ILE A 14 -7.27 23.55 10.15
CA ILE A 14 -5.90 23.05 10.17
C ILE A 14 -5.73 21.84 11.10
N ASP A 15 -6.41 21.86 12.25
CA ASP A 15 -6.39 20.76 13.20
C ASP A 15 -7.15 19.54 12.66
N ALA A 16 -8.28 19.77 11.98
CA ALA A 16 -9.07 18.71 11.35
C ALA A 16 -8.29 18.02 10.22
N TRP A 17 -7.62 18.80 9.36
CA TRP A 17 -6.73 18.26 8.34
C TRP A 17 -5.55 17.53 8.95
N SER A 18 -4.92 18.08 10.00
CA SER A 18 -3.79 17.42 10.65
C SER A 18 -4.19 16.06 11.20
N ALA A 19 -5.32 15.98 11.92
CA ALA A 19 -5.85 14.72 12.44
C ALA A 19 -6.20 13.72 11.33
N ALA A 20 -6.77 14.20 10.22
CA ALA A 20 -7.07 13.34 9.08
C ALA A 20 -5.80 12.77 8.42
N LEU A 21 -4.76 13.59 8.28
CA LEU A 21 -3.47 13.16 7.74
C LEU A 21 -2.74 12.22 8.71
N ASP A 22 -2.82 12.44 10.03
CA ASP A 22 -2.26 11.54 11.05
C ASP A 22 -2.89 10.13 10.94
N GLY A 23 -4.23 10.07 10.86
CA GLY A 23 -4.94 8.80 10.71
C GLY A 23 -4.55 8.07 9.42
N PHE A 24 -4.37 8.81 8.33
CA PHE A 24 -3.98 8.23 7.05
C PHE A 24 -2.54 7.73 7.02
N GLU A 25 -1.61 8.46 7.64
CA GLU A 25 -0.23 8.01 7.80
C GLU A 25 -0.15 6.71 8.61
N MET A 26 -0.98 6.56 9.64
CA MET A 26 -1.08 5.33 10.42
C MET A 26 -1.61 4.17 9.58
N SER A 27 -2.73 4.36 8.86
CA SER A 27 -3.25 3.34 7.94
C SER A 27 -2.25 2.98 6.83
N LEU A 28 -1.48 3.96 6.34
CA LEU A 28 -0.44 3.72 5.34
C LEU A 28 0.71 2.89 5.91
N ALA A 29 1.16 3.19 7.13
CA ALA A 29 2.20 2.41 7.81
C ALA A 29 1.76 0.96 8.07
N GLU A 30 0.50 0.75 8.49
CA GLU A 30 -0.08 -0.60 8.65
C GLU A 30 -0.11 -1.36 7.31
N ALA A 31 -0.51 -0.69 6.23
CA ALA A 31 -0.52 -1.31 4.90
C ALA A 31 0.91 -1.66 4.43
N GLU A 32 1.89 -0.78 4.65
CA GLU A 32 3.29 -1.02 4.32
C GLU A 32 3.87 -2.24 5.08
N ASP A 33 3.54 -2.38 6.36
CA ASP A 33 3.96 -3.52 7.19
C ASP A 33 3.33 -4.84 6.71
N LEU A 34 2.04 -4.81 6.37
CA LEU A 34 1.32 -5.98 5.87
C LEU A 34 1.90 -6.50 4.54
N VAL A 35 2.24 -5.58 3.63
CA VAL A 35 2.91 -5.91 2.37
C VAL A 35 4.30 -6.49 2.64
N SER A 36 5.06 -5.89 3.55
CA SER A 36 6.41 -6.33 3.89
C SER A 36 6.45 -7.74 4.51
N THR A 37 5.44 -8.09 5.30
CA THR A 37 5.31 -9.40 5.97
C THR A 37 4.71 -10.49 5.07
N GLY A 38 4.35 -10.16 3.82
CA GLY A 38 3.85 -11.12 2.83
C GLY A 38 2.47 -11.73 3.15
N HIS A 39 1.74 -11.16 4.11
CA HIS A 39 0.48 -11.71 4.65
C HIS A 39 -0.77 -11.27 3.89
N LEU A 40 -0.63 -10.61 2.74
CA LEU A 40 -1.73 -9.94 2.01
C LEU A 40 -2.96 -10.82 1.71
N ILE A 41 -2.84 -12.14 1.62
CA ILE A 41 -3.94 -12.99 1.15
C ILE A 41 -4.96 -13.27 2.27
N ASP A 42 -4.51 -13.47 3.51
CA ASP A 42 -5.41 -13.81 4.64
C ASP A 42 -5.90 -12.57 5.40
N SER A 43 -5.08 -11.52 5.50
CA SER A 43 -5.39 -10.34 6.32
C SER A 43 -6.08 -9.19 5.57
N ALA A 44 -5.93 -9.09 4.25
CA ALA A 44 -6.53 -7.99 3.47
C ALA A 44 -8.06 -8.01 3.48
N PHE A 45 -8.69 -9.16 3.76
CA PHE A 45 -10.14 -9.30 3.88
C PHE A 45 -10.67 -8.96 5.29
N GLU A 46 -9.84 -8.98 6.33
CA GLU A 46 -10.26 -8.71 7.72
C GLU A 46 -9.97 -7.29 8.20
N SER A 47 -9.08 -6.55 7.52
CA SER A 47 -8.65 -5.22 7.96
C SER A 47 -9.67 -4.13 7.63
N ALA A 48 -10.68 -3.94 8.50
CA ALA A 48 -11.58 -2.79 8.47
C ALA A 48 -10.85 -1.43 8.53
N ASN A 49 -9.64 -1.40 9.11
CA ASN A 49 -8.78 -0.21 9.20
C ASN A 49 -8.16 0.24 7.87
N LEU A 50 -8.15 -0.60 6.82
CA LEU A 50 -7.66 -0.19 5.49
C LEU A 50 -8.70 0.62 4.69
N ALA A 51 -9.96 0.62 5.11
CA ALA A 51 -11.03 1.39 4.47
C ALA A 51 -11.04 2.85 4.94
N TRP A 52 -9.90 3.55 4.83
CA TRP A 52 -9.84 4.96 5.18
C TRP A 52 -10.82 5.77 4.32
N SER A 53 -11.71 6.50 4.98
CA SER A 53 -12.66 7.41 4.33
C SER A 53 -12.29 8.84 4.69
N PRO A 54 -12.08 9.73 3.70
CA PRO A 54 -11.79 11.12 3.98
C PRO A 54 -12.98 11.75 4.73
N PRO A 55 -12.74 12.47 5.83
CA PRO A 55 -13.81 13.19 6.52
C PRO A 55 -14.47 14.21 5.57
N THR A 56 -15.80 14.27 5.56
CA THR A 56 -16.58 15.06 4.61
C THR A 56 -16.50 16.57 4.81
N ASP A 57 -16.06 17.03 5.99
CA ASP A 57 -16.15 18.44 6.40
C ASP A 57 -14.77 19.11 6.61
N LEU A 58 -13.74 18.64 5.91
CA LEU A 58 -12.36 19.14 6.11
C LEU A 58 -12.12 20.57 5.61
N GLY A 59 -13.02 21.19 4.84
CA GLY A 59 -12.74 22.48 4.20
C GLY A 59 -11.53 22.41 3.26
N PRO A 60 -11.03 23.54 2.74
CA PRO A 60 -9.92 23.53 1.78
C PRO A 60 -8.58 23.20 2.46
N LEU A 61 -7.67 22.49 1.80
CA LEU A 61 -6.38 22.12 2.39
C LEU A 61 -5.54 23.38 2.77
N PRO A 62 -5.12 23.55 4.04
CA PRO A 62 -4.22 24.63 4.43
C PRO A 62 -2.89 24.58 3.67
N PRO A 63 -2.36 25.72 3.18
CA PRO A 63 -1.07 25.76 2.48
C PRO A 63 0.08 25.14 3.28
N ALA A 64 0.07 25.30 4.61
CA ALA A 64 1.07 24.74 5.52
C ALA A 64 1.11 23.19 5.53
N LEU A 65 0.01 22.54 5.16
CA LEU A 65 -0.09 21.07 5.12
C LEU A 65 0.09 20.49 3.72
N LYS A 66 0.27 21.35 2.70
CA LYS A 66 0.38 20.92 1.31
C LYS A 66 1.55 19.97 1.08
N ASP A 67 2.72 20.31 1.61
CA ASP A 67 3.93 19.50 1.42
C ASP A 67 3.79 18.13 2.10
N ARG A 68 3.19 18.11 3.30
CA ARG A 68 2.88 16.88 4.03
C ARG A 68 1.91 15.99 3.25
N ALA A 69 0.78 16.55 2.81
CA ALA A 69 -0.20 15.82 2.02
C ALA A 69 0.39 15.26 0.71
N THR A 70 1.31 16.01 0.09
CA THR A 70 2.01 15.57 -1.13
C THR A 70 2.97 14.41 -0.83
N ALA A 71 3.77 14.51 0.23
CA ALA A 71 4.69 13.43 0.62
C ALA A 71 3.96 12.12 0.96
N ILE A 72 2.80 12.22 1.59
CA ILE A 72 1.91 11.08 1.83
C ILE A 72 1.47 10.47 0.49
N LEU A 73 0.94 11.28 -0.44
CA LEU A 73 0.48 10.80 -1.74
C LEU A 73 1.60 10.10 -2.51
N ASP A 74 2.81 10.66 -2.49
CA ASP A 74 3.96 10.06 -3.16
C ASP A 74 4.29 8.66 -2.61
N ARG A 75 4.26 8.50 -1.28
CA ARG A 75 4.44 7.17 -0.64
C ARG A 75 3.34 6.19 -1.04
N GLN A 76 2.10 6.64 -1.15
CA GLN A 76 1.00 5.78 -1.61
C GLN A 76 1.20 5.29 -3.04
N LEU A 77 1.61 6.19 -3.94
CA LEU A 77 1.89 5.84 -5.33
C LEU A 77 3.07 4.87 -5.45
N GLU A 78 4.11 5.08 -4.64
CA GLU A 78 5.24 4.16 -4.55
C GLU A 78 4.79 2.76 -4.07
N MET A 79 4.01 2.69 -3.01
CA MET A 79 3.49 1.43 -2.48
C MET A 79 2.59 0.71 -3.52
N ALA A 80 1.70 1.45 -4.18
CA ALA A 80 0.85 0.90 -5.23
C ALA A 80 1.67 0.33 -6.40
N SER A 81 2.75 1.01 -6.79
CA SER A 81 3.68 0.54 -7.82
C SER A 81 4.37 -0.76 -7.40
N ARG A 82 4.91 -0.82 -6.18
CA ARG A 82 5.55 -2.02 -5.61
C ARG A 82 4.59 -3.20 -5.57
N LEU A 83 3.35 -2.97 -5.14
CA LEU A 83 2.31 -3.99 -5.09
C LEU A 83 1.95 -4.53 -6.47
N ALA A 84 1.83 -3.66 -7.48
CA ALA A 84 1.59 -4.06 -8.85
C ALA A 84 2.72 -4.93 -9.42
N GLU A 85 3.97 -4.61 -9.09
CA GLU A 85 5.14 -5.41 -9.48
C GLU A 85 5.14 -6.79 -8.82
N ALA A 86 4.92 -6.84 -7.50
CA ALA A 86 4.82 -8.10 -6.77
C ALA A 86 3.72 -9.00 -7.35
N ALA A 87 2.55 -8.43 -7.64
CA ALA A 87 1.44 -9.15 -8.26
C ALA A 87 1.79 -9.68 -9.67
N ARG A 88 2.57 -8.93 -10.46
CA ARG A 88 3.04 -9.38 -11.78
C ARG A 88 4.01 -10.55 -11.64
N SER A 89 5.00 -10.45 -10.76
CA SER A 89 5.97 -11.53 -10.49
C SER A 89 5.28 -12.81 -10.01
N ALA A 90 4.33 -12.69 -9.08
CA ALA A 90 3.55 -13.82 -8.59
C ALA A 90 2.78 -14.53 -9.72
N ARG A 91 2.11 -13.79 -10.62
CA ARG A 91 1.44 -14.36 -11.80
C ARG A 91 2.41 -15.11 -12.71
N GLN A 92 3.59 -14.54 -12.97
CA GLN A 92 4.60 -15.19 -13.79
C GLN A 92 5.09 -16.51 -13.17
N HIS A 93 5.34 -16.53 -11.86
CA HIS A 93 5.73 -17.76 -11.15
C HIS A 93 4.65 -18.84 -11.23
N LEU A 94 3.37 -18.47 -11.07
CA LEU A 94 2.26 -19.40 -11.21
C LEU A 94 2.17 -19.99 -12.63
N THR A 95 2.35 -19.18 -13.69
CA THR A 95 2.41 -19.69 -15.06
C THR A 95 3.55 -20.70 -15.26
N VAL A 96 4.72 -20.48 -14.67
CA VAL A 96 5.84 -21.44 -14.76
C VAL A 96 5.52 -22.75 -14.04
N VAL A 97 4.95 -22.66 -12.83
CA VAL A 97 4.55 -23.84 -12.04
C VAL A 97 3.50 -24.66 -12.78
N ASP A 98 2.52 -24.00 -13.39
CA ASP A 98 1.45 -24.63 -14.16
C ASP A 98 2.00 -25.38 -15.38
N ASN A 99 2.88 -24.73 -16.15
CA ASN A 99 3.57 -25.36 -17.28
C ASN A 99 4.42 -26.58 -16.86
N LEU A 100 5.04 -26.58 -15.68
CA LEU A 100 5.81 -27.73 -15.18
C LEU A 100 4.88 -28.89 -14.75
N ARG A 101 3.72 -28.57 -14.19
CA ARG A 101 2.70 -29.57 -13.82
C ARG A 101 2.16 -30.27 -15.06
N ASP A 102 1.89 -29.53 -16.13
CA ASP A 102 1.42 -30.09 -17.41
C ASP A 102 2.48 -30.94 -18.14
N ARG A 103 3.77 -30.70 -17.86
CA ARG A 103 4.89 -31.40 -18.53
C ARG A 103 5.35 -32.68 -17.84
N ARG A 104 4.79 -33.08 -16.70
CA ARG A 104 5.10 -34.38 -16.07
C ARG A 104 4.41 -35.51 -16.84
N PRO A 105 5.14 -36.46 -17.46
CA PRO A 105 4.54 -37.73 -17.87
C PRO A 105 4.12 -38.49 -16.61
N SER A 106 2.88 -38.99 -16.58
CA SER A 106 2.30 -39.75 -15.47
C SER A 106 2.84 -41.17 -15.29
N VAL A 107 4.07 -41.45 -15.76
CA VAL A 107 4.60 -42.81 -15.72
C VAL A 107 5.48 -42.96 -14.47
N PRO A 108 5.03 -43.69 -13.44
CA PRO A 108 5.89 -44.01 -12.31
C PRO A 108 7.05 -44.88 -12.79
N VAL A 109 8.28 -44.38 -12.62
CA VAL A 109 9.50 -45.16 -12.83
C VAL A 109 9.75 -45.95 -11.54
N TYR A 110 9.44 -47.24 -11.57
CA TYR A 110 9.81 -48.17 -10.49
C TYR A 110 11.31 -48.46 -10.61
N ILE A 111 12.08 -48.01 -9.61
CA ILE A 111 13.46 -48.44 -9.42
C ILE A 111 13.38 -49.75 -8.63
N ASP A 112 13.56 -50.88 -9.32
CA ASP A 112 13.73 -52.17 -8.66
C ASP A 112 15.16 -52.22 -8.09
N LEU A 113 15.25 -52.05 -6.77
CA LEU A 113 16.47 -52.30 -6.01
C LEU A 113 16.56 -53.80 -5.77
N VAL A 114 17.03 -54.53 -6.79
CA VAL A 114 17.42 -55.92 -6.63
C VAL A 114 18.79 -55.93 -5.93
N GLY A 115 18.84 -56.61 -4.78
CA GLY A 115 20.00 -56.67 -3.87
C GLY A 115 21.14 -57.59 -4.30
#